data_AF-A0A9D4E875-F1
#
_entry.id   AF-A0A9D4E875-F1
#
_cell.length_a   1.000
_cell.length_b   1.000
_cell.length_c   1.000
_cell.angle_alpha   90.00
_cell.angle_beta   90.00
_cell.angle_gamma   90.00
#
_symmetry.space_group_name_H-M   'P 1'
#
loop_
_entity.id
_entity.type
_entity.pdbx_description
1 polymer ?
#
loop_
_entity_poly.entity_id
_entity_poly.type
_entity_poly.pdbx_seq_one_letter_code
_entity_poly.pdbx_strand_id
1 'polypeptide(L)'
;MAEYGYGYTRKECIDIASDYAVQLGKRTKDNPLSLKWIYGFLKRWPELKVLKPRALDHARAKMASRETISNLYHNLKETLTKYEMTDKPT
;
A
#
# COMPACT_ATOMS: atom_id res chain seq x y z
N MET A 1 7.48 16.35 2.45
CA MET A 1 7.87 15.11 1.76
C MET A 1 7.41 13.96 2.65
N ALA A 2 6.69 12.98 2.13
CA ALA A 2 6.29 11.83 2.93
C ALA A 2 7.56 11.12 3.46
N GLU A 3 7.51 10.67 4.69
CA GLU A 3 8.60 9.99 5.43
C GLU A 3 9.14 8.75 4.68
N TYR A 4 8.31 8.20 3.80
CA TYR A 4 8.66 7.22 2.79
C TYR A 4 8.78 7.97 1.46
N GLY A 5 9.91 7.87 0.75
CA GLY A 5 10.23 8.60 -0.48
C GLY A 5 9.30 8.38 -1.70
N TYR A 6 8.09 7.88 -1.49
CA TYR A 6 7.02 7.71 -2.46
C TYR A 6 5.69 8.24 -1.91
N GLY A 7 4.91 8.91 -2.75
CA GLY A 7 3.56 9.38 -2.39
C GLY A 7 2.52 8.29 -2.55
N TYR A 8 1.52 8.25 -1.66
CA TYR A 8 0.40 7.30 -1.76
C TYR A 8 -0.39 7.45 -3.05
N THR A 9 -0.77 6.33 -3.65
CA THR A 9 -1.73 6.33 -4.76
C THR A 9 -3.12 6.73 -4.27
N ARG A 10 -3.97 7.18 -5.19
CA ARG A 10 -5.39 7.48 -4.86
C ARG A 10 -6.12 6.27 -4.28
N LYS A 11 -5.76 5.06 -4.72
CA LYS A 11 -6.36 3.83 -4.21
C LYS A 11 -5.93 3.58 -2.77
N GLU A 12 -4.64 3.68 -2.47
CA GLU A 12 -4.15 3.55 -1.09
C GLU A 12 -4.75 4.62 -0.16
N CYS A 13 -4.91 5.87 -0.63
CA CYS A 13 -5.60 6.90 0.15
C CYS A 13 -7.06 6.54 0.43
N ILE A 14 -7.75 5.91 -0.53
CA ILE A 14 -9.13 5.44 -0.34
C ILE A 14 -9.19 4.27 0.63
N ASP A 15 -8.25 3.33 0.53
CA ASP A 15 -8.20 2.16 1.39
C ASP A 15 -7.97 2.59 2.85
N ILE A 16 -6.96 3.45 3.09
CA ILE A 16 -6.67 4.03 4.42
C ILE A 16 -7.89 4.81 4.95
N ALA A 17 -8.51 5.65 4.11
CA ALA A 17 -9.67 6.42 4.53
C ALA A 17 -10.89 5.53 4.80
N SER A 18 -11.03 4.41 4.10
CA SER A 18 -12.12 3.45 4.30
C SER A 18 -11.94 2.71 5.63
N ASP A 19 -10.73 2.24 5.92
CA ASP A 19 -10.40 1.60 7.19
C ASP A 19 -10.65 2.56 8.35
N TYR A 20 -10.22 3.82 8.21
CA TYR A 20 -10.47 4.85 9.22
C TYR A 20 -11.98 5.13 9.39
N ALA A 21 -12.75 5.19 8.30
CA ALA A 21 -14.20 5.37 8.38
C ALA A 21 -14.92 4.19 9.07
N VAL A 22 -14.41 2.97 8.92
CA VAL A 22 -14.89 1.79 9.65
C VAL A 22 -14.56 1.89 11.14
N GLN A 23 -13.33 2.28 11.49
CA GLN A 23 -12.94 2.50 12.89
C GLN A 23 -13.79 3.56 13.58
N LEU A 24 -14.19 4.61 12.86
CA LEU A 24 -15.09 5.66 13.36
C LEU A 24 -16.57 5.24 13.39
N GLY A 25 -16.91 4.01 12.99
CA GLY A 25 -18.29 3.53 12.91
C GLY A 25 -19.16 4.26 11.87
N LYS A 26 -18.54 4.98 10.92
CA LYS A 26 -19.25 5.72 9.86
C LYS A 26 -19.51 4.86 8.62
N ARG A 27 -18.81 3.74 8.48
CA ARG A 27 -18.90 2.80 7.36
C ARG A 27 -18.74 1.36 7.86
N THR A 28 -19.13 0.41 7.02
CA THR A 28 -18.84 -1.02 7.18
C THR A 28 -17.78 -1.46 6.18
N LYS A 29 -17.10 -2.58 6.44
CA LYS A 29 -16.09 -3.14 5.52
C LYS A 29 -16.67 -3.46 4.14
N ASP A 30 -17.96 -3.81 4.08
CA ASP A 30 -18.67 -4.15 2.84
C ASP A 30 -19.05 -2.90 2.00
N ASN A 31 -18.90 -1.70 2.58
CA ASN A 31 -19.26 -0.44 1.93
C ASN A 31 -18.13 0.60 2.06
N PRO A 32 -16.97 0.36 1.44
CA PRO A 32 -15.82 1.25 1.50
C PRO A 32 -16.07 2.57 0.76
N LEU A 33 -15.17 3.54 0.97
CA LEU A 33 -15.19 4.79 0.22
C LEU A 33 -14.85 4.51 -1.25
N SER A 34 -15.46 5.29 -2.15
CA SER A 34 -15.27 5.12 -3.59
C SER A 34 -14.31 6.16 -4.17
N LEU A 35 -13.90 5.95 -5.43
CA LEU A 35 -13.17 6.96 -6.19
C LEU A 35 -13.90 8.30 -6.27
N LYS A 36 -15.25 8.32 -6.26
CA LYS A 36 -16.02 9.57 -6.23
C LYS A 36 -15.75 10.39 -4.97
N TRP A 37 -15.55 9.72 -3.84
CA TRP A 37 -15.24 10.39 -2.58
C TRP A 37 -13.89 11.10 -2.66
N ILE A 38 -12.83 10.46 -3.16
CA ILE A 38 -11.51 11.10 -3.24
C ILE A 38 -11.51 12.28 -4.23
N TYR A 39 -12.26 12.21 -5.33
CA TYR A 39 -12.41 13.35 -6.23
C TYR A 39 -13.11 14.53 -5.56
N GLY A 40 -14.19 14.28 -4.81
CA GLY A 40 -14.87 15.32 -4.02
C GLY A 40 -13.99 15.88 -2.91
N PHE A 41 -13.19 15.04 -2.26
CA PHE A 41 -12.23 15.43 -1.24
C PHE A 41 -11.15 16.36 -1.81
N LEU A 42 -10.48 15.97 -2.89
CA LEU A 42 -9.44 16.79 -3.53
C LEU A 42 -10.00 18.06 -4.17
N LYS A 43 -11.29 18.08 -4.55
CA LYS A 43 -11.95 19.32 -5.01
C LYS A 43 -12.11 20.35 -3.88
N ARG A 44 -12.37 19.89 -2.65
CA ARG A 44 -12.49 20.78 -1.47
C ARG A 44 -11.13 21.25 -0.95
N TRP A 45 -10.09 20.47 -1.20
CA TRP A 45 -8.72 20.71 -0.70
C TRP A 45 -7.73 20.72 -1.87
N PRO A 46 -7.75 21.76 -2.72
CA PRO A 46 -6.95 21.81 -3.95
C PRO A 46 -5.43 21.86 -3.72
N GLU A 47 -4.98 22.30 -2.54
CA GLU A 47 -3.58 22.33 -2.12
C GLU A 47 -3.00 20.92 -1.89
N LEU A 48 -3.84 19.92 -1.62
CA LEU A 48 -3.44 18.52 -1.42
C LEU A 48 -3.14 17.78 -2.74
N LYS A 49 -2.65 18.48 -3.78
CA LYS A 49 -2.40 17.92 -5.11
C LYS A 49 -1.63 16.59 -5.00
N VAL A 50 -2.36 15.49 -5.21
CA VAL A 50 -1.80 14.15 -5.28
C VAL A 50 -0.90 14.11 -6.50
N LEU A 51 0.41 14.13 -6.27
CA LEU A 51 1.42 13.85 -7.27
C LEU A 51 1.07 12.48 -7.86
N LYS A 52 0.60 12.43 -9.11
CA LYS A 52 0.43 11.15 -9.80
C LYS A 52 1.83 10.56 -9.96
N PRO A 53 2.16 9.45 -9.28
CA PRO A 53 3.40 8.77 -9.57
C PRO A 53 3.33 8.28 -11.02
N ARG A 54 4.45 8.34 -11.75
CA ARG A 54 4.53 7.62 -13.04
C ARG A 54 4.36 6.14 -12.73
N ALA A 55 3.61 5.42 -13.59
CA ALA A 55 2.97 4.14 -13.24
C ALA A 55 3.90 3.11 -12.57
N LEU A 56 5.15 2.99 -13.04
CA LEU A 56 6.11 2.02 -12.51
C LEU A 56 6.99 2.57 -11.38
N ASP A 57 7.10 3.89 -11.24
CA ASP A 57 8.01 4.49 -10.26
C ASP A 57 7.53 4.24 -8.83
N HIS A 58 6.21 4.30 -8.61
CA HIS A 58 5.62 3.97 -7.32
C HIS A 58 5.82 2.50 -6.95
N ALA A 59 5.53 1.59 -7.88
CA ALA A 59 5.68 0.17 -7.65
C ALA A 59 7.14 -0.20 -7.36
N ARG A 60 8.09 0.39 -8.11
CA ARG A 60 9.53 0.22 -7.89
C ARG A 60 9.98 0.78 -6.55
N ALA A 61 9.57 2.00 -6.20
CA ALA A 61 9.93 2.61 -4.92
C ALA A 61 9.40 1.79 -3.73
N LYS A 62 8.18 1.28 -3.82
CA LYS A 62 7.58 0.41 -2.79
C LYS A 62 8.30 -0.93 -2.67
N MET A 63 8.58 -1.59 -3.79
CA MET A 63 9.34 -2.85 -3.82
C MET A 63 10.77 -2.68 -3.28
N ALA A 64 11.37 -1.51 -3.46
CA ALA A 64 12.70 -1.18 -2.95
C ALA A 64 12.71 -0.78 -1.45
N SER A 65 11.55 -0.70 -0.79
CA SER A 65 11.49 -0.44 0.65
C SER A 65 12.10 -1.61 1.44
N ARG A 66 12.83 -1.27 2.51
CA ARG A 66 13.54 -2.25 3.34
C ARG A 66 12.58 -3.28 3.94
N GLU A 67 11.39 -2.83 4.35
CA GLU A 67 10.35 -3.66 4.92
C GLU A 67 9.86 -4.69 3.90
N THR A 68 9.59 -4.26 2.66
CA THR A 68 9.09 -5.15 1.59
C THR A 68 10.15 -6.18 1.21
N ILE A 69 11.42 -5.76 1.09
CA ILE A 69 12.53 -6.67 0.80
C ILE A 69 12.70 -7.68 1.94
N SER A 70 12.69 -7.24 3.19
CA SER A 70 12.82 -8.12 4.35
C SER A 70 11.69 -9.16 4.41
N ASN A 71 10.45 -8.74 4.18
CA ASN A 71 9.30 -9.63 4.16
C ASN A 71 9.38 -10.65 3.02
N LEU A 72 9.87 -10.25 1.84
CA LEU A 72 10.09 -11.17 0.72
C LEU A 72 11.05 -12.30 1.11
N TYR A 73 12.22 -11.96 1.66
CA TYR A 73 13.21 -12.96 2.08
C TYR A 73 12.71 -13.84 3.23
N HIS A 74 11.93 -13.26 4.15
CA HIS A 74 11.31 -14.03 5.23
C HIS A 74 10.32 -15.07 4.68
N ASN A 75 9.37 -14.63 3.84
CA ASN A 75 8.38 -15.52 3.22
C ASN A 75 9.03 -16.57 2.32
N LEU A 76 10.12 -16.21 1.63
CA LEU A 76 10.90 -17.14 0.82
C LEU A 76 11.56 -18.21 1.70
N LYS A 77 12.18 -17.82 2.81
CA LYS A 77 12.78 -18.75 3.76
C LYS A 77 11.74 -19.69 4.36
N GLU A 78 10.58 -19.18 4.75
CA GLU A 78 9.48 -20.00 5.27
C GLU A 78 8.98 -21.01 4.25
N THR A 79 8.77 -20.59 3.00
CA THR A 79 8.31 -21.49 1.94
C THR A 79 9.36 -22.55 1.60
N LEU A 80 10.64 -22.18 1.48
CA LEU A 80 11.72 -23.15 1.26
C LEU A 80 11.84 -24.17 2.39
N THR A 81 11.68 -23.73 3.64
CA THR A 81 11.70 -24.62 4.81
C THR A 81 10.48 -25.54 4.82
N LYS A 82 9.30 -25.02 4.48
CA LYS A 82 8.03 -25.77 4.44
C LYS A 82 8.04 -26.89 3.39
N TYR A 83 8.66 -26.65 2.24
CA TYR A 83 8.71 -27.62 1.13
C TYR A 83 10.02 -28.44 1.11
N GLU A 84 10.85 -28.33 2.15
CA GLU A 84 12.15 -29.03 2.26
C GLU A 84 13.05 -28.85 1.02
N MET A 85 12.94 -27.69 0.37
CA MET A 85 13.66 -27.35 -0.86
C MET A 85 15.04 -26.74 -0.58
N THR A 86 15.51 -26.80 0.66
CA THR A 86 16.87 -26.40 1.01
C THR A 86 17.85 -27.43 0.46
N ASP A 87 18.86 -26.98 -0.27
CA ASP A 87 19.88 -27.85 -0.88
C ASP A 87 20.41 -28.85 0.16
N LYS A 88 20.47 -30.13 -0.23
CA LYS A 88 21.05 -31.16 0.63
C LYS A 88 22.51 -30.76 0.92
N PRO A 89 22.95 -30.75 2.19
CA PRO A 89 24.36 -30.59 2.48
C PRO A 89 25.12 -31.72 1.80
N THR A 90 26.14 -31.36 1.02
CA THR A 90 27.14 -32.28 0.46
C THR A 90 28.09 -32.76 1.53
#